data_AF-A0A2B7GCN7-F1
#
_entry.id   AF-A0A2B7GCN7-F1
#
_cell.length_a   1.000
_cell.length_b   1.000
_cell.length_c   1.000
_cell.angle_alpha   90.00
_cell.angle_beta   90.00
_cell.angle_gamma   90.00
#
_symmetry.space_group_name_H-M   'P 1'
#
loop_
_entity.id
_entity.type
_entity.pdbx_description
1 polymer ?
#
loop_
_entity_poly.entity_id
_entity_poly.type
_entity_poly.pdbx_seq_one_letter_code
_entity_poly.pdbx_strand_id
1 'polypeptide(L)'
;MTDDRTIAGREAVASLGLALVIATAAFGALLGATLPDYTGLETITIGTVAVAVSPLSLAAYGAVAVSLLLVSLGVVVGILSQFDDDAV
;
A
#
# COMPACT_ATOMS: atom_id res chain seq x y z
N MET A 1 12.98 -15.05 26.71
CA MET A 1 12.87 -13.57 26.73
C MET A 1 13.17 -12.92 25.37
N THR A 2 13.62 -13.69 24.35
CA THR A 2 13.91 -13.20 22.99
C THR A 2 12.69 -13.26 22.06
N ASP A 3 11.81 -14.26 22.23
CA ASP A 3 10.59 -14.47 21.43
C ASP A 3 9.56 -13.33 21.51
N ASP A 4 9.39 -12.71 22.69
CA ASP A 4 8.42 -11.63 22.85
C ASP A 4 8.78 -10.40 22.01
N ARG A 5 10.08 -10.18 21.74
CA ARG A 5 10.55 -9.02 20.96
C ARG A 5 10.39 -9.22 19.45
N THR A 6 10.58 -10.45 18.96
CA THR A 6 10.40 -10.79 17.54
C THR A 6 8.93 -10.73 17.14
N ILE A 7 8.02 -11.21 18.00
CA ILE A 7 6.57 -11.10 17.77
C ILE A 7 6.12 -9.63 17.77
N ALA A 8 6.55 -8.83 18.74
CA ALA A 8 6.23 -7.40 18.81
C ALA A 8 6.76 -6.62 17.59
N GLY A 9 7.95 -6.97 17.08
CA GLY A 9 8.52 -6.37 15.86
C GLY A 9 7.68 -6.66 14.62
N ARG A 10 7.20 -7.91 14.47
CA ARG A 10 6.38 -8.32 13.32
C ARG A 10 5.01 -7.64 13.32
N GLU A 11 4.39 -7.51 14.49
CA GLU A 11 3.12 -6.78 14.65
C GLU A 11 3.28 -5.27 14.37
N ALA A 12 4.39 -4.66 14.81
CA ALA A 12 4.69 -3.26 14.53
C ALA A 12 4.85 -2.99 13.02
N VAL A 13 5.53 -3.88 12.30
CA VAL A 13 5.69 -3.75 10.83
C VAL A 13 4.36 -3.94 10.12
N ALA A 14 3.56 -4.93 10.52
CA ALA A 14 2.24 -5.17 9.92
C ALA A 14 1.29 -3.98 10.13
N SER A 15 1.25 -3.42 11.34
CA SER A 15 0.44 -2.25 11.66
C SER A 15 0.90 -0.99 10.93
N LEU A 16 2.21 -0.77 10.80
CA LEU A 16 2.75 0.33 9.99
C LEU A 16 2.39 0.18 8.52
N GLY A 17 2.48 -1.03 7.97
CA GLY A 17 2.05 -1.33 6.61
C GLY A 17 0.58 -1.04 6.39
N LEU A 18 -0.28 -1.47 7.31
CA LEU A 18 -1.72 -1.17 7.29
C LEU A 18 -1.98 0.35 7.35
N ALA A 19 -1.29 1.06 8.25
CA ALA A 19 -1.41 2.51 8.37
C ALA A 19 -1.03 3.23 7.06
N LEU A 20 0.01 2.76 6.37
CA LEU A 20 0.43 3.32 5.08
C LEU A 20 -0.62 3.08 3.97
N VAL A 21 -1.24 1.90 3.95
CA VAL A 21 -2.34 1.58 3.01
C VAL A 21 -3.52 2.50 3.28
N ILE A 22 -3.93 2.67 4.53
CA ILE A 22 -5.04 3.56 4.91
C ILE A 22 -4.73 5.01 4.55
N ALA A 23 -3.53 5.49 4.86
CA ALA A 23 -3.11 6.86 4.53
C ALA A 23 -3.13 7.10 3.01
N THR A 24 -2.67 6.12 2.22
CA THR A 24 -2.70 6.21 0.76
C THR A 24 -4.12 6.17 0.21
N ALA A 25 -4.99 5.33 0.78
CA ALA A 25 -6.40 5.29 0.42
C ALA A 25 -7.09 6.64 0.69
N ALA A 26 -6.84 7.23 1.87
CA ALA A 26 -7.36 8.54 2.23
C ALA A 26 -6.85 9.64 1.29
N PHE A 27 -5.57 9.61 0.94
CA PHE A 27 -4.98 10.53 -0.03
C PHE A 27 -5.62 10.38 -1.42
N GLY A 28 -5.80 9.15 -1.90
CA GLY A 28 -6.50 8.86 -3.15
C GLY A 28 -7.95 9.35 -3.14
N ALA A 29 -8.68 9.17 -2.02
CA ALA A 29 -10.03 9.70 -1.86
C ALA A 29 -10.08 11.23 -1.98
N LEU A 30 -9.14 11.90 -1.31
CA LEU A 30 -8.99 13.36 -1.34
C LEU A 30 -8.72 13.86 -2.76
N LEU A 31 -7.83 13.19 -3.48
CA LEU A 31 -7.57 13.50 -4.88
C LEU A 31 -8.81 13.29 -5.74
N GLY A 32 -9.51 12.16 -5.59
CA GLY A 32 -10.72 11.88 -6.36
C GLY A 32 -11.88 12.85 -6.08
N ALA A 33 -11.91 13.47 -4.90
CA ALA A 33 -12.88 14.51 -4.56
C ALA A 33 -12.50 15.88 -5.12
N THR A 34 -11.21 16.20 -5.17
CA THR A 34 -10.73 17.56 -5.48
C THR A 34 -10.33 17.74 -6.95
N LEU A 35 -9.75 16.73 -7.58
CA LEU A 35 -9.27 16.79 -8.96
C LEU A 35 -10.34 17.23 -9.98
N PRO A 36 -11.59 16.71 -9.93
CA PRO A 36 -12.61 17.12 -10.90
C PRO A 36 -12.89 18.62 -10.83
N ASP A 37 -12.97 19.19 -9.63
CA ASP A 37 -13.26 20.61 -9.41
C ASP A 37 -12.12 21.52 -9.89
N TYR A 38 -10.86 21.08 -9.75
CA TYR A 38 -9.69 21.88 -10.16
C TYR A 38 -9.33 21.73 -11.64
N THR A 39 -9.61 20.58 -12.27
CA THR A 39 -9.08 20.24 -13.59
C THR A 39 -10.15 20.00 -14.66
N GLY A 40 -11.41 19.78 -14.26
CA GLY A 40 -12.48 19.35 -15.16
C GLY A 40 -12.31 17.92 -15.70
N LEU A 41 -11.34 17.15 -15.18
CA LEU A 41 -11.07 15.79 -15.60
C LEU A 41 -12.03 14.80 -14.90
N GLU A 42 -12.93 14.21 -15.68
CA GLU A 42 -13.82 13.15 -15.20
C GLU A 42 -13.18 11.75 -15.29
N THR A 43 -12.11 11.61 -16.09
CA THR A 43 -11.43 10.33 -16.34
C THR A 43 -9.92 10.52 -16.38
N ILE A 44 -9.21 9.54 -15.81
CA ILE A 44 -7.75 9.41 -15.89
C ILE A 44 -7.40 8.07 -16.52
N THR A 45 -6.30 8.05 -17.27
CA THR A 45 -5.76 6.81 -17.83
C THR A 45 -4.62 6.32 -16.96
N ILE A 46 -4.72 5.09 -16.49
CA ILE A 46 -3.69 4.41 -15.72
C ILE A 46 -3.22 3.21 -16.55
N GLY A 47 -2.01 3.32 -17.12
CA GLY A 47 -1.52 2.35 -18.09
C GLY A 47 -2.40 2.34 -19.34
N THR A 48 -3.18 1.27 -19.53
CA THR A 48 -4.12 1.09 -20.64
C THR A 48 -5.60 1.18 -20.23
N VAL A 49 -5.88 1.44 -18.95
CA VAL A 49 -7.25 1.43 -18.40
C VAL A 49 -7.69 2.86 -18.10
N ALA A 50 -8.84 3.26 -18.65
CA ALA A 50 -9.51 4.50 -18.28
C ALA A 50 -10.35 4.29 -17.02
N VAL A 51 -10.14 5.13 -16.02
CA VAL A 51 -10.82 5.05 -14.72
C VAL A 51 -11.47 6.39 -14.43
N ALA A 52 -12.72 6.37 -13.97
CA ALA A 52 -13.42 7.57 -13.52
C ALA A 52 -12.67 8.20 -12.33
N VAL A 53 -12.50 9.53 -12.37
CA VAL A 53 -11.95 10.28 -11.26
C VAL A 53 -13.04 10.41 -10.21
N SER A 54 -13.02 9.51 -9.23
CA SER A 54 -13.90 9.54 -8.07
C SER A 54 -13.13 9.24 -6.79
N PRO A 55 -13.62 9.70 -5.62
CA PRO A 55 -12.97 9.42 -4.35
C PRO A 55 -12.76 7.92 -4.14
N LEU A 56 -13.79 7.12 -4.44
CA LEU A 56 -13.74 5.67 -4.23
C LEU A 56 -12.74 4.99 -5.18
N SER A 57 -12.74 5.37 -6.46
CA SER A 57 -11.86 4.77 -7.46
C SER A 57 -10.38 5.03 -7.16
N LEU A 58 -10.02 6.27 -6.83
CA LEU A 58 -8.63 6.62 -6.54
C LEU A 58 -8.18 6.09 -5.17
N ALA A 59 -9.06 6.06 -4.17
CA ALA A 59 -8.76 5.43 -2.88
C ALA A 59 -8.47 3.93 -3.05
N ALA A 60 -9.32 3.21 -3.77
CA ALA A 60 -9.16 1.79 -4.03
C ALA A 60 -7.87 1.52 -4.82
N TYR A 61 -7.61 2.31 -5.87
CA TYR A 61 -6.39 2.17 -6.66
C TYR A 61 -5.13 2.37 -5.80
N GLY A 62 -5.07 3.45 -5.02
CA GLY A 62 -3.94 3.74 -4.13
C GLY A 62 -3.74 2.64 -3.08
N ALA A 63 -4.82 2.18 -2.45
CA ALA A 63 -4.78 1.11 -1.45
C ALA A 63 -4.24 -0.20 -2.04
N VAL A 64 -4.74 -0.62 -3.21
CA VAL A 64 -4.34 -1.86 -3.87
C VAL A 64 -2.89 -1.77 -4.33
N ALA A 65 -2.49 -0.67 -4.97
CA ALA A 65 -1.13 -0.49 -5.45
C ALA A 65 -0.09 -0.56 -4.32
N VAL A 66 -0.35 0.15 -3.21
CA VAL A 66 0.56 0.12 -2.04
C VAL A 66 0.52 -1.23 -1.33
N SER A 67 -0.65 -1.87 -1.21
CA SER A 67 -0.74 -3.21 -0.62
C SER A 67 0.08 -4.23 -1.40
N LEU A 68 -0.03 -4.22 -2.73
CA LEU A 68 0.75 -5.10 -3.59
C LEU A 68 2.25 -4.86 -3.44
N LEU A 69 2.67 -3.58 -3.38
CA LEU A 69 4.06 -3.23 -3.14
C LEU A 69 4.55 -3.78 -1.79
N LEU A 70 3.81 -3.52 -0.70
CA LEU A 70 4.20 -3.94 0.64
C LEU A 70 4.24 -5.48 0.78
N VAL A 71 3.26 -6.18 0.20
CA VAL A 71 3.25 -7.65 0.18
C VAL A 71 4.44 -8.17 -0.61
N SER A 72 4.73 -7.61 -1.79
CA SER A 72 5.88 -8.03 -2.60
C SER A 72 7.21 -7.82 -1.87
N LEU A 73 7.36 -6.67 -1.20
CA LEU A 73 8.53 -6.37 -0.38
C LEU A 73 8.65 -7.35 0.79
N GLY A 74 7.55 -7.63 1.48
CA GLY A 74 7.51 -8.60 2.58
C GLY A 74 7.90 -10.01 2.14
N VAL A 75 7.48 -10.43 0.95
CA VAL A 75 7.90 -11.72 0.36
C VAL A 75 9.40 -11.74 0.08
N VAL A 76 9.94 -10.69 -0.56
CA VAL A 76 11.38 -10.60 -0.85
C VAL A 76 12.21 -10.65 0.43
N VAL A 77 11.83 -9.87 1.43
CA VAL A 77 12.52 -9.86 2.74
C VAL A 77 12.43 -11.23 3.40
N GLY A 78 11.26 -11.88 3.39
CA GLY A 78 11.09 -13.21 3.96
C GLY A 78 11.99 -14.27 3.32
N ILE A 79 12.12 -14.25 1.98
CA ILE A 79 13.01 -15.14 1.25
C ILE A 79 14.48 -14.90 1.65
N LEU A 80 14.92 -13.64 1.69
CA LEU A 80 16.30 -13.30 2.05
C LEU A 80 16.64 -13.67 3.50
N SER A 81 15.71 -13.44 4.43
CA SER A 81 15.90 -13.81 5.84
C SER A 81 16.05 -15.32 6.02
N GLN A 82 15.32 -16.14 5.24
CA GLN A 82 15.48 -17.59 5.30
C GLN A 82 16.89 -18.03 4.90
N PHE A 83 17.45 -17.44 3.84
CA PHE A 83 18.81 -17.78 3.41
C PHE A 83 19.89 -17.35 4.41
N ASP A 84 19.68 -16.25 5.13
CA ASP A 84 20.57 -15.81 6.20
C ASP A 84 20.53 -16.78 7.39
N ASP A 85 19.33 -17.24 7.77
CA ASP A 85 19.15 -18.24 8.83
C ASP A 85 19.77 -19.61 8.46
N ASP A 86 19.67 -20.03 7.19
CA ASP A 86 20.24 -21.31 6.70
C ASP A 86 21.78 -21.29 6.56
N ALA A 87 22.40 -20.10 6.58
CA ALA A 87 23.85 -19.94 6.41
C ALA A 87 24.64 -20.07 7.73
N VAL A 88 23.97 -20.20 8.88
CA VAL A 88 24.55 -20.26 10.23
C VAL A 88 24.64 -21.68 10.78
#